data_AF-V9L534-F1
#
_entry.id   AF-V9L534-F1
#
_cell.length_a   1.000
_cell.length_b   1.000
_cell.length_c   1.000
_cell.angle_alpha   90.00
_cell.angle_beta   90.00
_cell.angle_gamma   90.00
#
_symmetry.space_group_name_H-M   'P 1'
#
loop_
_entity.id
_entity.type
_entity.pdbx_description
1 polymer ?
#
loop_
_entity_poly.entity_id
_entity_poly.type
_entity_poly.pdbx_seq_one_letter_code
_entity_poly.pdbx_strand_id
1 'polypeptide(L)'
;MASYAVQAKYGDYDPKIHKPGFLAQEELLPKRVINLYQMTPEMWEERITACYAEHRGRARDEAEMEYLKIAQDLEMYGVSYFSIRNKKGTNLMLGVDAFGLHIYDPENKLTPKISFPWNEIRNISYSDKEFAIKPLDKKTEVFKFNSSKLRVNKLILQLCIGNHDLFMRRRRVDSLEVQQMKSQAREEKARKQLERHRLCREKQLREDAERARDDLERRLLQLQDEAQLANEALLRSEETADLLAEKAQIAEEEAKLLAQKAAEAEQEMQRLQVTALRTEEEKRLMEQKVLEAEVLALKMAEESERRATEAEQLKQDLQDAREAEKRAKQKLIEIASKSSHTPLKSSTATMPTDIPRL
;
A
#
# COMPACT_ATOMS: atom_id res chain seq x y z
N MET A 1 2.40 0.23 -28.95
CA MET A 1 3.87 0.20 -29.10
C MET A 1 4.55 1.09 -28.05
N ALA A 2 4.31 2.41 -28.01
CA ALA A 2 4.90 3.29 -26.99
C ALA A 2 4.67 2.81 -25.54
N SER A 3 3.45 2.40 -25.19
CA SER A 3 3.15 1.85 -23.85
C SER A 3 3.91 0.58 -23.50
N TYR A 4 4.16 -0.32 -24.47
CA TYR A 4 5.01 -1.50 -24.26
C TYR A 4 6.48 -1.12 -24.05
N ALA A 5 6.98 -0.08 -24.74
CA ALA A 5 8.33 0.42 -24.52
C ALA A 5 8.50 1.02 -23.12
N VAL A 6 7.49 1.75 -22.63
CA VAL A 6 7.45 2.28 -21.25
C VAL A 6 7.43 1.13 -20.23
N GLN A 7 6.56 0.11 -20.41
CA GLN A 7 6.52 -1.07 -19.54
C GLN A 7 7.87 -1.81 -19.51
N ALA A 8 8.53 -1.96 -20.66
CA ALA A 8 9.85 -2.60 -20.72
C ALA A 8 10.93 -1.79 -19.98
N LYS A 9 10.84 -0.46 -20.01
CA LYS A 9 11.84 0.43 -19.38
C LYS A 9 11.61 0.59 -17.87
N TYR A 10 10.37 0.82 -17.43
CA TYR A 10 10.05 1.22 -16.06
C TYR A 10 9.42 0.11 -15.21
N GLY A 11 9.03 -1.03 -15.80
CA GLY A 11 8.31 -2.08 -15.09
C GLY A 11 6.82 -1.77 -14.99
N ASP A 12 6.19 -2.05 -13.85
CA ASP A 12 4.76 -1.83 -13.66
C ASP A 12 4.44 -0.36 -13.31
N TYR A 13 3.36 0.17 -13.88
CA TYR A 13 2.86 1.49 -13.51
C TYR A 13 2.43 1.55 -12.04
N ASP A 14 2.92 2.57 -11.35
CA ASP A 14 2.57 2.93 -9.97
C ASP A 14 2.29 4.44 -9.91
N PRO A 15 1.04 4.89 -9.65
CA PRO A 15 0.68 6.30 -9.58
C PRO A 15 1.33 7.06 -8.42
N LYS A 16 1.90 6.36 -7.42
CA LYS A 16 2.68 6.98 -6.35
C LYS A 16 4.06 7.41 -6.82
N ILE A 17 4.65 6.66 -7.75
CA ILE A 17 6.02 6.87 -8.26
C ILE A 17 6.00 7.66 -9.57
N HIS A 18 5.13 7.27 -10.50
CA HIS A 18 5.03 7.84 -11.84
C HIS A 18 4.08 9.04 -11.83
N LYS A 19 4.63 10.22 -11.52
CA LYS A 19 3.90 11.50 -11.50
C LYS A 19 3.87 12.14 -12.90
N PRO A 20 2.90 13.01 -13.19
CA PRO A 20 2.84 13.72 -14.48
C PRO A 20 4.17 14.39 -14.83
N GLY A 21 4.61 14.23 -16.08
CA GLY A 21 5.90 14.66 -16.60
C GLY A 21 7.00 13.60 -16.56
N PHE A 22 6.73 12.39 -16.03
CA PHE A 22 7.76 11.34 -15.94
C PHE A 22 8.21 10.80 -17.32
N LEU A 23 7.42 11.05 -18.37
CA LEU A 23 7.75 10.69 -19.75
C LEU A 23 8.23 11.88 -20.60
N ALA A 24 8.36 13.08 -20.02
CA ALA A 24 8.65 14.31 -20.78
C ALA A 24 10.00 14.29 -21.52
N GLN A 25 10.97 13.49 -21.06
CA GLN A 25 12.29 13.35 -21.69
C GLN A 25 12.36 12.19 -22.69
N GLU A 26 11.29 11.41 -22.84
CA GLU A 26 11.29 10.20 -23.66
C GLU A 26 10.81 10.47 -25.09
N GLU A 27 11.59 10.01 -26.08
CA GLU A 27 11.17 10.03 -27.48
C GLU A 27 10.30 8.81 -27.82
N LEU A 28 9.04 8.83 -27.37
CA LEU A 28 8.14 7.68 -27.48
C LEU A 28 7.40 7.56 -28.81
N LEU A 29 7.26 8.67 -29.54
CA LEU A 29 6.47 8.75 -30.76
C LEU A 29 7.28 9.36 -31.92
N PRO A 30 7.11 8.87 -33.16
CA PRO A 30 7.70 9.51 -34.32
C PRO A 30 7.19 10.95 -34.50
N LYS A 31 8.09 11.88 -34.87
CA LYS A 31 7.74 13.29 -35.15
C LYS A 31 6.55 13.45 -36.11
N ARG A 32 6.42 12.56 -37.11
CA ARG A 32 5.30 12.54 -38.05
C ARG A 32 3.95 12.34 -37.35
N VAL A 33 3.88 11.49 -36.33
CA VAL A 33 2.65 11.23 -35.56
C VAL A 33 2.33 12.44 -34.71
N ILE A 34 3.32 13.01 -34.02
CA ILE A 34 3.15 14.21 -33.19
C ILE A 34 2.61 15.37 -34.03
N ASN A 35 3.17 15.59 -35.22
CA ASN A 35 2.76 16.69 -36.09
C ASN A 35 1.39 16.49 -36.76
N LEU A 36 0.88 15.25 -36.81
CA LEU A 36 -0.40 14.93 -37.45
C LEU A 36 -1.59 15.29 -36.55
N TYR A 37 -1.42 15.22 -35.24
CA TYR A 37 -2.47 15.46 -34.27
C TYR A 37 -2.19 16.74 -33.48
N GLN A 38 -3.21 17.57 -33.26
CA GLN A 38 -3.12 18.76 -32.42
C GLN A 38 -3.21 18.37 -30.94
N MET A 39 -2.24 17.61 -30.45
CA MET A 39 -2.16 17.15 -29.06
C MET A 39 -0.91 17.71 -28.39
N THR A 40 -1.04 18.15 -27.14
CA THR A 40 0.11 18.59 -26.34
C THR A 40 0.93 17.38 -25.86
N PRO A 41 2.20 17.57 -25.46
CA PRO A 41 3.00 16.50 -24.87
C PRO A 41 2.32 15.82 -23.68
N GLU A 42 1.63 16.60 -22.83
CA GLU A 42 0.91 16.09 -21.66
C GLU A 42 -0.27 15.20 -22.06
N MET A 43 -1.03 15.57 -23.11
CA MET A 43 -2.12 14.75 -23.62
C MET A 43 -1.62 13.43 -24.22
N TRP A 44 -0.44 13.45 -24.86
CA TRP A 44 0.20 12.21 -25.33
C TRP A 44 0.66 11.34 -24.16
N GLU A 45 1.29 11.94 -23.15
CA GLU A 45 1.70 11.25 -21.93
C GLU A 45 0.49 10.60 -21.24
N GLU A 46 -0.63 11.29 -21.10
CA GLU A 46 -1.84 10.75 -20.49
C GLU A 46 -2.35 9.51 -21.25
N ARG A 47 -2.41 9.57 -22.60
CA ARG A 47 -2.83 8.43 -23.41
C ARG A 47 -1.87 7.25 -23.31
N ILE A 48 -0.56 7.51 -23.37
CA ILE A 48 0.46 6.45 -23.24
C ILE A 48 0.38 5.82 -21.85
N THR A 49 0.20 6.64 -20.81
CA THR A 49 0.11 6.21 -19.41
C THR A 49 -1.15 5.38 -19.16
N ALA A 50 -2.28 5.75 -19.76
CA ALA A 50 -3.51 4.96 -19.69
C ALA A 50 -3.29 3.54 -20.24
N CYS A 51 -2.69 3.42 -21.44
CA CYS A 51 -2.34 2.11 -21.99
C CYS A 51 -1.21 1.41 -21.22
N TYR A 52 -0.28 2.14 -20.61
CA TYR A 52 0.79 1.58 -19.78
C TYR A 52 0.23 0.91 -18.52
N ALA A 53 -0.76 1.53 -17.87
CA ALA A 53 -1.41 0.97 -16.69
C ALA A 53 -2.09 -0.38 -16.95
N GLU A 54 -2.57 -0.63 -18.17
CA GLU A 54 -3.17 -1.91 -18.59
C GLU A 54 -2.14 -3.06 -18.68
N HIS A 55 -0.85 -2.75 -18.76
CA HIS A 55 0.21 -3.75 -18.90
C HIS A 55 0.73 -4.29 -17.56
N ARG A 56 0.14 -3.87 -16.44
CA ARG A 56 0.56 -4.25 -15.10
C ARG A 56 0.68 -5.77 -14.94
N GLY A 57 1.80 -6.22 -14.38
CA GLY A 57 2.16 -7.62 -14.19
C GLY A 57 3.00 -8.20 -15.33
N ARG A 58 2.98 -7.60 -16.53
CA ARG A 58 3.79 -8.06 -17.65
C ARG A 58 5.27 -7.87 -17.36
N ALA A 59 6.04 -8.94 -17.56
CA ALA A 59 7.48 -8.86 -17.43
C ALA A 59 8.09 -8.04 -18.57
N ARG A 60 9.30 -7.52 -18.36
CA ARG A 60 10.01 -6.70 -19.34
C ARG A 60 10.22 -7.43 -20.67
N ASP A 61 10.66 -8.69 -20.62
CA ASP A 61 10.88 -9.53 -21.81
C ASP A 61 9.58 -9.77 -22.58
N GLU A 62 8.46 -9.89 -21.88
CA GLU A 62 7.14 -10.02 -22.51
C GLU A 62 6.69 -8.72 -23.16
N ALA A 63 6.92 -7.57 -22.52
CA ALA A 63 6.63 -6.26 -23.09
C ALA A 63 7.48 -5.98 -24.35
N GLU A 64 8.78 -6.29 -24.30
CA GLU A 64 9.68 -6.21 -25.47
C GLU A 64 9.20 -7.14 -26.61
N MET A 65 8.77 -8.36 -26.28
CA MET A 65 8.23 -9.30 -27.26
C MET A 65 6.91 -8.82 -27.87
N GLU A 66 5.97 -8.30 -27.08
CA GLU A 66 4.70 -7.74 -27.60
C GLU A 66 4.93 -6.51 -28.47
N TYR A 67 5.92 -5.67 -28.14
CA TYR A 67 6.34 -4.58 -29.01
C TYR A 67 6.77 -5.12 -30.38
N LEU A 68 7.66 -6.12 -30.41
CA LEU A 68 8.16 -6.70 -31.64
C LEU A 68 7.08 -7.43 -32.44
N LYS A 69 6.12 -8.09 -31.76
CA LYS A 69 4.97 -8.73 -32.42
C LYS A 69 4.10 -7.76 -33.18
N ILE A 70 3.94 -6.54 -32.69
CA ILE A 70 3.21 -5.48 -33.40
C ILE A 70 4.10 -4.85 -34.47
N ALA A 71 5.39 -4.61 -34.16
CA ALA A 71 6.32 -3.99 -35.09
C ALA A 71 6.51 -4.81 -36.37
N GLN A 72 6.55 -6.15 -36.25
CA GLN A 72 6.80 -7.05 -37.37
C GLN A 72 5.71 -7.03 -38.44
N ASP A 73 4.50 -6.59 -38.10
CA ASP A 73 3.36 -6.53 -39.01
C ASP A 73 3.32 -5.22 -39.82
N LEU A 74 4.20 -4.26 -39.50
CA LEU A 74 4.31 -3.00 -40.26
C LEU A 74 4.93 -3.27 -41.64
N GLU A 75 4.41 -2.63 -42.70
CA GLU A 75 4.75 -2.96 -44.09
C GLU A 75 6.21 -2.68 -44.46
N MET A 76 6.86 -1.77 -43.74
CA MET A 76 8.27 -1.42 -43.94
C MET A 76 9.22 -2.18 -43.00
N TYR A 77 8.69 -2.99 -42.09
CA TYR A 77 9.49 -3.71 -41.10
C TYR A 77 10.38 -4.75 -41.77
N GLY A 78 11.67 -4.74 -41.46
CA GLY A 78 12.63 -5.72 -41.97
C GLY A 78 12.94 -5.61 -43.47
N VAL A 79 12.45 -4.58 -44.18
CA VAL A 79 12.66 -4.41 -45.62
C VAL A 79 13.90 -3.55 -45.90
N SER A 80 14.85 -4.09 -46.64
CA SER A 80 16.03 -3.35 -47.15
C SER A 80 15.76 -2.81 -48.53
N TYR A 81 15.72 -1.47 -48.67
CA TYR A 81 15.33 -0.80 -49.91
C TYR A 81 16.52 -0.34 -50.77
N PHE A 82 16.45 -0.59 -52.08
CA PHE A 82 17.46 -0.23 -53.07
C PHE A 82 16.85 0.44 -54.30
N SER A 83 17.40 1.58 -54.73
CA SER A 83 16.99 2.20 -55.99
C SER A 83 17.53 1.44 -57.19
N ILE A 84 16.63 1.03 -58.07
CA ILE A 84 16.93 0.23 -59.27
C ILE A 84 16.26 0.83 -60.51
N ARG A 85 16.68 0.38 -61.68
CA ARG A 85 16.11 0.79 -62.97
C ARG A 85 15.82 -0.45 -63.82
N ASN A 86 14.60 -0.56 -64.35
CA ASN A 86 14.27 -1.66 -65.26
C ASN A 86 14.92 -1.45 -66.65
N LYS A 87 14.79 -2.44 -67.54
CA LYS A 87 15.26 -2.32 -68.94
C LYS A 87 14.65 -1.15 -69.72
N LYS A 88 13.42 -0.73 -69.37
CA LYS A 88 12.73 0.41 -69.99
C LYS A 88 13.21 1.77 -69.47
N GLY A 89 14.15 1.79 -68.52
CA GLY A 89 14.66 3.02 -67.93
C GLY A 89 13.84 3.58 -66.76
N THR A 90 12.76 2.92 -66.35
CA THR A 90 11.90 3.34 -65.24
C THR A 90 12.61 3.17 -63.90
N ASN A 91 12.60 4.21 -63.07
CA ASN A 91 13.11 4.14 -61.70
C ASN A 91 12.12 3.38 -60.82
N LEU A 92 12.63 2.40 -60.07
CA LEU A 92 11.87 1.56 -59.16
C LEU A 92 12.65 1.37 -57.86
N MET A 93 11.99 0.82 -56.85
CA MET A 93 12.61 0.46 -55.58
C MET A 93 12.53 -1.06 -55.38
N LEU A 94 13.66 -1.71 -55.18
CA LEU A 94 13.73 -3.11 -54.76
C LEU A 94 13.71 -3.17 -53.23
N GLY A 95 12.82 -3.94 -52.64
CA GLY A 95 12.87 -4.37 -51.25
C GLY A 95 13.37 -5.81 -51.15
N VAL A 96 14.25 -6.06 -50.19
CA VAL A 96 14.73 -7.40 -49.82
C VAL A 96 14.35 -7.63 -48.36
N ASP A 97 13.64 -8.72 -48.08
CA ASP A 97 13.23 -9.07 -46.72
C ASP A 97 13.29 -10.59 -46.45
N ALA A 98 12.76 -11.00 -45.30
CA ALA A 98 12.74 -12.39 -44.85
C ALA A 98 11.81 -13.31 -45.68
N PHE A 99 10.91 -12.75 -46.50
CA PHE A 99 9.88 -13.47 -47.25
C PHE A 99 10.20 -13.54 -48.75
N GLY A 100 10.85 -12.51 -49.32
CA GLY A 100 11.23 -12.51 -50.71
C GLY A 100 11.87 -11.21 -51.20
N LEU A 101 11.67 -10.97 -52.50
CA LEU A 101 12.04 -9.74 -53.19
C LEU A 101 10.79 -9.03 -53.66
N HIS A 102 10.77 -7.71 -53.50
CA HIS A 102 9.59 -6.89 -53.74
C HIS A 102 9.96 -5.67 -54.59
N ILE A 103 9.14 -5.33 -55.57
CA ILE A 103 9.32 -4.16 -56.43
C ILE A 103 8.26 -3.12 -56.09
N TYR A 104 8.70 -1.93 -55.73
CA TYR A 104 7.87 -0.81 -55.31
C TYR A 104 8.03 0.38 -56.26
N ASP A 105 7.04 1.26 -56.23
CA ASP A 105 7.21 2.59 -56.77
C ASP A 105 8.08 3.44 -55.83
N PRO A 106 8.92 4.34 -56.36
CA PRO A 106 9.69 5.27 -55.53
C PRO A 106 8.83 6.12 -54.60
N GLU A 107 7.60 6.43 -55.01
CA GLU A 107 6.62 7.24 -54.25
C GLU A 107 5.81 6.42 -53.25
N ASN A 108 5.71 5.10 -53.41
CA ASN A 108 4.97 4.22 -52.51
C ASN A 108 5.79 2.98 -52.12
N LYS A 109 6.41 3.05 -50.93
CA LYS A 109 7.21 1.96 -50.34
C LYS A 109 6.41 1.01 -49.46
N LEU A 110 5.11 1.26 -49.26
CA LEU A 110 4.25 0.45 -48.39
C LEU A 110 3.72 -0.76 -49.16
N THR A 111 3.25 -0.55 -50.39
CA THR A 111 2.60 -1.62 -51.17
C THR A 111 3.49 -2.04 -52.34
N PRO A 112 3.96 -3.30 -52.39
CA PRO A 112 4.74 -3.78 -53.53
C PRO A 112 3.84 -4.01 -54.75
N LYS A 113 4.34 -3.64 -55.93
CA LYS A 113 3.71 -3.90 -57.24
C LYS A 113 3.93 -5.33 -57.72
N ILE A 114 5.13 -5.86 -57.48
CA ILE A 114 5.54 -7.21 -57.89
C ILE A 114 6.28 -7.83 -56.71
N SER A 115 6.00 -9.09 -56.42
CA SER A 115 6.62 -9.84 -55.34
C SER A 115 7.15 -11.17 -55.88
N PHE A 116 8.36 -11.54 -55.47
CA PHE A 116 9.00 -12.81 -55.77
C PHE A 116 9.30 -13.51 -54.43
N PRO A 117 8.39 -14.39 -53.97
CA PRO A 117 8.62 -15.19 -52.77
C PRO A 117 9.89 -16.04 -52.89
N TRP A 118 10.61 -16.28 -51.79
CA TRP A 118 11.85 -17.06 -51.81
C TRP A 118 11.69 -18.48 -52.40
N ASN A 119 10.53 -19.10 -52.23
CA ASN A 119 10.21 -20.42 -52.80
C ASN A 119 9.93 -20.41 -54.32
N GLU A 120 9.76 -19.24 -54.93
CA GLU A 120 9.50 -19.07 -56.37
C GLU A 120 10.75 -18.63 -57.15
N ILE A 121 11.89 -18.47 -56.48
CA ILE A 121 13.13 -18.01 -57.10
C ILE A 121 14.07 -19.19 -57.32
N ARG A 122 14.51 -19.41 -58.56
CA ARG A 122 15.50 -20.45 -58.92
C ARG A 122 16.93 -20.00 -58.68
N ASN A 123 17.24 -18.77 -59.13
CA ASN A 123 18.60 -18.26 -59.13
C ASN A 123 18.60 -16.74 -59.16
N ILE A 124 19.53 -16.15 -58.41
CA ILE A 124 19.79 -14.71 -58.41
C ILE A 124 21.25 -14.50 -58.78
N SER A 125 21.50 -13.64 -59.75
CA SER A 125 22.85 -13.37 -60.26
C SER A 125 22.94 -11.97 -60.82
N TYR A 126 24.14 -11.40 -60.88
CA TYR A 126 24.37 -10.16 -61.60
C TYR A 126 25.66 -10.22 -62.40
N SER A 127 25.71 -9.46 -63.50
CA SER A 127 26.88 -9.29 -64.35
C SER A 127 27.06 -7.80 -64.61
N ASP A 128 28.20 -7.25 -64.19
CA ASP A 128 28.47 -5.81 -64.18
C ASP A 128 27.33 -5.01 -63.51
N LYS A 129 26.54 -4.27 -64.30
CA LYS A 129 25.41 -3.47 -63.79
C LYS A 129 24.07 -4.19 -63.82
N GLU A 130 23.92 -5.25 -64.61
CA GLU A 130 22.66 -5.97 -64.80
C GLU A 130 22.49 -7.09 -63.76
N PHE A 131 21.41 -6.98 -62.99
CA PHE A 131 20.95 -7.95 -62.01
C PHE A 131 19.78 -8.74 -62.59
N ALA A 132 19.75 -10.06 -62.35
CA ALA A 132 18.75 -10.96 -62.90
C ALA A 132 18.18 -11.89 -61.81
N ILE A 133 16.86 -11.88 -61.68
CA ILE A 133 16.09 -12.79 -60.83
C ILE A 133 15.43 -13.80 -61.77
N LYS A 134 15.85 -15.06 -61.69
CA LYS A 134 15.28 -16.17 -62.48
C LYS A 134 14.21 -16.89 -61.64
N PRO A 135 12.93 -16.86 -62.05
CA PRO A 135 11.89 -17.62 -61.37
C PRO A 135 12.11 -19.14 -61.45
N LEU A 136 11.46 -19.87 -60.55
CA LEU A 136 11.45 -21.32 -60.52
C LEU A 136 10.68 -21.89 -61.72
N ASP A 137 9.52 -21.30 -62.03
CA ASP A 137 8.79 -21.61 -63.26
C ASP A 137 9.59 -21.13 -64.48
N LYS A 138 9.87 -22.06 -65.40
CA LYS A 138 10.61 -21.79 -66.63
C LYS A 138 9.80 -20.96 -67.63
N LYS A 139 8.47 -20.90 -67.49
CA LYS A 139 7.60 -20.11 -68.37
C LYS A 139 7.58 -18.63 -67.99
N THR A 140 7.90 -18.30 -66.74
CA THR A 140 7.95 -16.91 -66.26
C THR A 140 9.22 -16.22 -66.74
N GLU A 141 9.08 -15.00 -67.26
CA GLU A 141 10.22 -14.22 -67.75
C GLU A 141 11.19 -13.86 -66.62
N VAL A 142 12.48 -13.80 -66.96
CA VAL A 142 13.54 -13.39 -66.04
C VAL A 142 13.43 -11.89 -65.78
N PHE A 143 13.21 -11.51 -64.52
CA PHE A 143 13.17 -10.11 -64.14
C PHE A 143 14.59 -9.54 -64.08
N LYS A 144 14.84 -8.50 -64.88
CA LYS A 144 16.16 -7.85 -65.01
C LYS A 144 16.10 -6.38 -64.65
N PHE A 145 17.06 -5.92 -63.86
CA PHE A 145 17.19 -4.53 -63.48
C PHE A 145 18.66 -4.13 -63.34
N ASN A 146 18.93 -2.84 -63.42
CA ASN A 146 20.24 -2.26 -63.17
C ASN A 146 20.21 -1.46 -61.87
N SER A 147 21.28 -1.53 -61.08
CA SER A 147 21.49 -0.59 -59.97
C SER A 147 22.43 0.54 -60.37
N SER A 148 22.50 1.58 -59.53
CA SER A 148 23.34 2.74 -59.80
C SER A 148 24.85 2.47 -59.64
N LYS A 149 25.24 1.49 -58.81
CA LYS A 149 26.64 1.23 -58.44
C LYS A 149 26.90 -0.27 -58.27
N LEU A 150 28.05 -0.75 -58.76
CA LEU A 150 28.45 -2.18 -58.62
C LEU A 150 28.49 -2.67 -57.17
N ARG A 151 28.90 -1.81 -56.22
CA ARG A 151 28.91 -2.13 -54.78
C ARG A 151 27.50 -2.43 -54.25
N VAL A 152 26.47 -1.79 -54.79
CA VAL A 152 25.08 -2.02 -54.40
C VAL A 152 24.62 -3.40 -54.89
N ASN A 153 24.98 -3.81 -56.11
CA ASN A 153 24.70 -5.17 -56.60
C ASN A 153 25.31 -6.25 -55.69
N LYS A 154 26.57 -6.07 -55.27
CA LYS A 154 27.21 -6.98 -54.30
C LYS A 154 26.41 -7.08 -53.00
N LEU A 155 26.00 -5.95 -52.44
CA LEU A 155 25.22 -5.91 -51.20
C LEU A 155 23.84 -6.56 -51.35
N ILE A 156 23.11 -6.25 -52.43
CA ILE A 156 21.81 -6.88 -52.73
C ILE A 156 21.98 -8.40 -52.79
N LEU A 157 22.98 -8.90 -53.53
CA LEU A 157 23.22 -10.33 -53.64
C LEU A 157 23.52 -10.99 -52.28
N GLN A 158 24.35 -10.37 -51.45
CA GLN A 158 24.66 -10.88 -50.11
C GLN A 158 23.42 -10.95 -49.21
N LEU A 159 22.57 -9.91 -49.25
CA LEU A 159 21.30 -9.92 -48.52
C LEU A 159 20.35 -11.00 -49.05
N CYS A 160 20.27 -11.20 -50.37
CA CYS A 160 19.46 -12.27 -50.94
C CYS A 160 19.94 -13.65 -50.49
N ILE A 161 21.26 -13.90 -50.51
CA ILE A 161 21.85 -15.17 -50.07
C ILE A 161 21.53 -15.41 -48.61
N GLY A 162 21.78 -14.43 -47.73
CA GLY A 162 21.54 -14.57 -46.29
C GLY A 162 20.07 -14.77 -45.95
N ASN A 163 19.16 -13.98 -46.54
CA ASN A 163 17.73 -14.13 -46.31
C ASN A 163 17.18 -15.46 -46.85
N HIS A 164 17.62 -15.88 -48.05
CA HIS A 164 17.20 -17.15 -48.61
C HIS A 164 17.69 -18.34 -47.79
N ASP A 165 18.94 -18.31 -47.30
CA ASP A 165 19.47 -19.37 -46.44
C ASP A 165 18.67 -19.48 -45.13
N LEU A 166 18.40 -18.35 -44.46
CA LEU A 166 17.56 -18.32 -43.27
C LEU A 166 16.12 -18.76 -43.55
N PHE A 167 15.54 -18.37 -44.69
CA PHE A 167 14.22 -18.83 -45.13
C PHE A 167 14.19 -20.35 -45.27
N MET A 168 15.19 -20.94 -45.93
CA MET A 168 15.30 -22.39 -46.09
C MET A 168 15.53 -23.10 -44.75
N ARG A 169 16.33 -22.51 -43.85
CA ARG A 169 16.56 -23.04 -42.50
C ARG A 169 15.28 -23.08 -41.67
N ARG A 170 14.44 -22.03 -41.70
CA ARG A 170 13.18 -21.96 -40.95
C ARG A 170 12.12 -22.99 -41.39
N ARG A 171 12.24 -23.56 -42.60
CA ARG A 171 11.33 -24.60 -43.12
C ARG A 171 11.81 -26.02 -42.85
N ARG A 172 13.00 -26.17 -42.26
CA ARG A 172 13.53 -27.46 -41.81
C ARG A 172 13.26 -27.61 -40.32
N VAL A 173 13.36 -28.85 -39.83
CA VAL A 173 13.36 -29.11 -38.39
C VAL A 173 14.55 -28.40 -37.76
N ASP A 174 14.35 -27.82 -36.57
CA ASP A 174 15.41 -27.20 -35.80
C ASP A 174 16.58 -28.16 -35.59
N SER A 175 17.81 -27.64 -35.69
CA SER A 175 19.00 -28.41 -35.31
C SER A 175 18.98 -28.77 -33.82
N LEU A 176 19.70 -29.82 -33.44
CA LEU A 176 19.82 -30.24 -32.04
C LEU A 176 20.27 -29.09 -31.13
N GLU A 177 21.21 -28.27 -31.60
CA GLU A 177 21.67 -27.06 -30.91
C GLU A 177 20.53 -26.06 -30.66
N VAL A 178 19.72 -25.74 -31.67
CA VAL A 178 18.58 -24.82 -31.53
C VAL A 178 17.51 -25.40 -30.58
N GLN A 179 17.28 -26.71 -30.63
CA GLN A 179 16.37 -27.38 -29.70
C GLN A 179 16.87 -27.29 -28.26
N GLN A 180 18.16 -27.52 -28.03
CA GLN A 180 18.80 -27.37 -26.71
C GLN A 180 18.71 -25.92 -26.21
N MET A 181 19.03 -24.93 -27.06
CA MET A 181 18.89 -23.51 -26.71
C MET A 181 17.45 -23.16 -26.33
N LYS A 182 16.44 -23.64 -27.08
CA LYS A 182 15.02 -23.43 -26.76
C LYS A 182 14.64 -24.10 -25.43
N SER A 183 15.15 -25.30 -25.16
CA SER A 183 14.90 -26.00 -23.89
C SER A 183 15.48 -25.22 -22.72
N GLN A 184 16.74 -24.79 -22.81
CA GLN A 184 17.41 -23.99 -21.78
C GLN A 184 16.69 -22.66 -21.54
N ALA A 185 16.28 -21.96 -22.61
CA ALA A 185 15.55 -20.70 -22.48
C ALA A 185 14.18 -20.88 -21.79
N ARG A 186 13.47 -21.99 -22.05
CA ARG A 186 12.21 -22.32 -21.36
C ARG A 186 12.43 -22.61 -19.89
N GLU A 187 13.44 -23.39 -19.56
CA GLU A 187 13.79 -23.72 -18.17
C GLU A 187 14.21 -22.48 -17.39
N GLU A 188 15.05 -21.61 -17.99
CA GLU A 188 15.45 -20.36 -17.38
C GLU A 188 14.26 -19.41 -17.16
N LYS A 189 13.34 -19.31 -18.14
CA LYS A 189 12.11 -18.52 -17.99
C LYS A 189 11.24 -19.06 -16.86
N ALA A 190 11.04 -20.38 -16.78
CA ALA A 190 10.28 -21.01 -15.71
C ALA A 190 10.91 -20.79 -14.33
N ARG A 191 12.24 -20.89 -14.23
CA ARG A 191 12.99 -20.61 -13.00
C ARG A 191 12.80 -19.17 -12.53
N LYS A 192 12.97 -18.19 -13.42
CA LYS A 192 12.76 -16.76 -13.12
C LYS A 192 11.31 -16.49 -12.69
N GLN A 193 10.34 -17.15 -13.31
CA GLN A 193 8.94 -17.02 -12.95
C GLN A 193 8.66 -17.53 -11.53
N LEU A 194 9.19 -18.71 -11.16
CA LEU A 194 9.06 -19.25 -9.81
C LEU A 194 9.69 -18.34 -8.76
N GLU A 195 10.90 -17.82 -9.03
CA GLU A 195 11.59 -16.87 -8.16
C GLU A 195 10.77 -15.59 -7.95
N ARG A 196 10.20 -15.03 -9.03
CA ARG A 196 9.31 -13.86 -8.95
C ARG A 196 8.06 -14.14 -8.12
N HIS A 197 7.43 -15.32 -8.28
CA HIS A 197 6.28 -15.70 -7.46
C HIS A 197 6.63 -15.84 -5.98
N ARG A 198 7.80 -16.44 -5.67
CA ARG A 198 8.29 -16.56 -4.30
C ARG A 198 8.51 -15.19 -3.67
N LEU A 199 9.21 -14.29 -4.35
CA LEU A 199 9.47 -12.93 -3.86
C LEU A 199 8.17 -12.14 -3.66
N CYS A 200 7.22 -12.27 -4.58
CA CYS A 200 5.91 -11.62 -4.47
C CYS A 200 5.16 -12.10 -3.22
N ARG A 201 5.15 -13.41 -2.97
CA ARG A 201 4.53 -13.99 -1.77
C ARG A 201 5.21 -13.52 -0.48
N GLU A 202 6.54 -13.46 -0.48
CA GLU A 202 7.31 -12.97 0.67
C GLU A 202 7.02 -11.49 0.95
N LYS A 203 6.95 -10.66 -0.09
CA LYS A 203 6.59 -9.24 0.03
C LYS A 203 5.18 -9.07 0.58
N GLN A 204 4.21 -9.85 0.09
CA GLN A 204 2.83 -9.81 0.59
C GLN A 204 2.77 -10.18 2.08
N LEU A 205 3.44 -11.26 2.48
CA LEU A 205 3.50 -11.66 3.89
C LEU A 205 4.12 -10.58 4.78
N ARG A 206 5.15 -9.88 4.27
CA ARG A 206 5.76 -8.76 4.99
C ARG A 206 4.80 -7.58 5.14
N GLU A 207 4.11 -7.18 4.06
CA GLU A 207 3.12 -6.10 4.12
C GLU A 207 1.97 -6.43 5.07
N ASP A 208 1.50 -7.69 5.08
CA ASP A 208 0.44 -8.13 6.00
C ASP A 208 0.92 -8.14 7.46
N ALA A 209 2.18 -8.53 7.71
CA ALA A 209 2.79 -8.47 9.03
C ALA A 209 2.98 -7.02 9.52
N GLU A 210 3.39 -6.10 8.65
CA GLU A 210 3.52 -4.67 8.96
C GLU A 210 2.14 -4.08 9.31
N ARG A 211 1.09 -4.39 8.55
CA ARG A 211 -0.28 -3.95 8.88
C ARG A 211 -0.76 -4.51 10.22
N ALA A 212 -0.50 -5.79 10.49
CA ALA A 212 -0.88 -6.41 11.75
C ALA A 212 -0.14 -5.78 12.95
N ARG A 213 1.14 -5.42 12.77
CA ARG A 213 1.91 -4.67 13.78
C ARG A 213 1.28 -3.31 14.03
N ASP A 214 0.99 -2.54 12.98
CA ASP A 214 0.41 -1.19 13.12
C ASP A 214 -0.98 -1.23 13.79
N ASP A 215 -1.76 -2.29 13.56
CA ASP A 215 -3.04 -2.50 14.24
C ASP A 215 -2.85 -2.83 15.73
N LEU A 216 -1.87 -3.66 16.08
CA LEU A 216 -1.54 -3.97 17.47
C LEU A 216 -0.99 -2.75 18.20
N GLU A 217 -0.13 -1.96 17.57
CA GLU A 217 0.43 -0.73 18.13
C GLU A 217 -0.68 0.29 18.44
N ARG A 218 -1.65 0.45 17.52
CA ARG A 218 -2.83 1.29 17.77
C ARG A 218 -3.68 0.81 18.94
N ARG A 219 -3.89 -0.51 19.08
CA ARG A 219 -4.62 -1.09 20.22
C ARG A 219 -3.87 -0.92 21.53
N LEU A 220 -2.54 -1.07 21.51
CA LEU A 220 -1.71 -0.85 22.70
C LEU A 220 -1.79 0.59 23.18
N LEU A 221 -1.73 1.57 22.27
CA LEU A 221 -1.93 2.99 22.59
C LEU A 221 -3.30 3.22 23.22
N GLN A 222 -4.37 2.67 22.64
CA GLN A 222 -5.73 2.78 23.21
C GLN A 222 -5.83 2.20 24.62
N LEU A 223 -5.29 1.00 24.85
CA LEU A 223 -5.29 0.39 26.17
C LEU A 223 -4.43 1.17 27.18
N GLN A 224 -3.33 1.77 26.73
CA GLN A 224 -2.49 2.62 27.55
C GLN A 224 -3.23 3.89 27.97
N ASP A 225 -3.92 4.56 27.05
CA ASP A 225 -4.75 5.74 27.34
C ASP A 225 -5.90 5.39 28.29
N GLU A 226 -6.59 4.26 28.06
CA GLU A 226 -7.64 3.76 28.96
C GLU A 226 -7.11 3.48 30.37
N ALA A 227 -5.93 2.85 30.47
CA ALA A 227 -5.28 2.56 31.74
C ALA A 227 -4.85 3.86 32.46
N GLN A 228 -4.33 4.85 31.73
CA GLN A 228 -3.98 6.16 32.29
C GLN A 228 -5.21 6.88 32.85
N LEU A 229 -6.29 6.98 32.08
CA LEU A 229 -7.54 7.60 32.53
C LEU A 229 -8.13 6.89 33.75
N ALA A 230 -8.11 5.55 33.76
CA ALA A 230 -8.57 4.78 34.90
C ALA A 230 -7.70 4.98 36.15
N ASN A 231 -6.37 5.12 35.99
CA ASN A 231 -5.45 5.40 37.08
C ASN A 231 -5.61 6.83 37.63
N GLU A 232 -5.80 7.82 36.76
CA GLU A 232 -6.10 9.20 37.19
C GLU A 232 -7.44 9.29 37.95
N ALA A 233 -8.47 8.60 37.45
CA ALA A 233 -9.76 8.54 38.13
C ALA A 233 -9.65 7.85 39.50
N LEU A 234 -8.82 6.81 39.59
CA LEU A 234 -8.53 6.13 40.85
C LEU A 234 -7.85 7.07 41.85
N LEU A 235 -6.80 7.77 41.42
CA LEU A 235 -6.07 8.71 42.28
C LEU A 235 -6.99 9.81 42.82
N ARG A 236 -7.82 10.41 41.96
CA ARG A 236 -8.81 11.41 42.38
C ARG A 236 -9.83 10.83 43.36
N SER A 237 -10.26 9.59 43.16
CA SER A 237 -11.19 8.91 44.08
C SER A 237 -10.53 8.67 45.45
N GLU A 238 -9.27 8.25 45.48
CA GLU A 238 -8.50 8.04 46.72
C GLU A 238 -8.35 9.37 47.48
N GLU A 239 -7.96 10.45 46.80
CA GLU A 239 -7.88 11.81 47.39
C GLU A 239 -9.22 12.28 47.98
N THR A 240 -10.33 12.03 47.27
CA THR A 240 -11.67 12.39 47.79
C THR A 240 -12.07 11.55 49.00
N ALA A 241 -11.70 10.27 49.03
CA ALA A 241 -11.99 9.39 50.17
C ALA A 241 -11.20 9.83 51.41
N ASP A 242 -9.94 10.21 51.25
CA ASP A 242 -9.11 10.71 52.36
C ASP A 242 -9.70 12.01 52.94
N LEU A 243 -10.09 12.97 52.08
CA LEU A 243 -10.73 14.21 52.52
C LEU A 243 -12.07 13.97 53.23
N LEU A 244 -12.89 13.03 52.75
CA LEU A 244 -14.16 12.67 53.41
C LEU A 244 -13.91 12.01 54.76
N ALA A 245 -12.89 11.15 54.87
CA ALA A 245 -12.50 10.51 56.12
C ALA A 245 -12.04 11.54 57.17
N GLU A 246 -11.18 12.50 56.78
CA GLU A 246 -10.75 13.58 57.67
C GLU A 246 -11.93 14.44 58.13
N LYS A 247 -12.83 14.84 57.22
CA LYS A 247 -14.03 15.62 57.58
C LYS A 247 -14.96 14.87 58.51
N ALA A 248 -15.19 13.58 58.26
CA ALA A 248 -16.03 12.75 59.12
C ALA A 248 -15.44 12.64 60.53
N GLN A 249 -14.11 12.49 60.64
CA GLN A 249 -13.41 12.45 61.93
C GLN A 249 -13.55 13.77 62.68
N ILE A 250 -13.31 14.90 62.02
CA ILE A 250 -13.45 16.23 62.63
C ILE A 250 -14.89 16.45 63.12
N ALA A 251 -15.90 16.15 62.30
CA ALA A 251 -17.30 16.30 62.68
C ALA A 251 -17.69 15.41 63.87
N GLU A 252 -17.16 14.19 63.95
CA GLU A 252 -17.37 13.30 65.10
C GLU A 252 -16.68 13.81 66.37
N GLU A 253 -15.46 14.34 66.27
CA GLU A 253 -14.73 14.95 67.39
C GLU A 253 -15.43 16.23 67.88
N GLU A 254 -15.92 17.08 66.97
CA GLU A 254 -16.71 18.27 67.30
C GLU A 254 -18.03 17.91 67.99
N ALA A 255 -18.75 16.91 67.49
CA ALA A 255 -19.97 16.40 68.13
C ALA A 255 -19.68 15.89 69.55
N LYS A 256 -18.62 15.09 69.73
CA LYS A 256 -18.22 14.60 71.06
C LYS A 256 -17.88 15.73 72.02
N LEU A 257 -17.15 16.75 71.56
CA LEU A 257 -16.78 17.89 72.38
C LEU A 257 -18.01 18.73 72.77
N LEU A 258 -18.94 18.96 71.84
CA LEU A 258 -20.19 19.67 72.12
C LEU A 258 -21.08 18.88 73.10
N ALA A 259 -21.20 17.56 72.91
CA ALA A 259 -21.91 16.68 73.84
C ALA A 259 -21.29 16.69 75.24
N GLN A 260 -19.94 16.66 75.34
CA GLN A 260 -19.25 16.75 76.62
C GLN A 260 -19.52 18.09 77.31
N LYS A 261 -19.41 19.21 76.59
CA LYS A 261 -19.69 20.54 77.15
C LYS A 261 -21.16 20.70 77.56
N ALA A 262 -22.11 20.13 76.80
CA ALA A 262 -23.52 20.10 77.18
C ALA A 262 -23.72 19.31 78.48
N ALA A 263 -23.11 18.13 78.61
CA ALA A 263 -23.16 17.32 79.82
C ALA A 263 -22.51 18.02 81.04
N GLU A 264 -21.39 18.73 80.85
CA GLU A 264 -20.76 19.54 81.90
C GLU A 264 -21.67 20.71 82.34
N ALA A 265 -22.31 21.40 81.40
CA ALA A 265 -23.27 22.46 81.69
C ALA A 265 -24.51 21.95 82.44
N GLU A 266 -25.02 20.76 82.09
CA GLU A 266 -26.11 20.09 82.83
C GLU A 266 -25.69 19.71 84.26
N GLN A 267 -24.46 19.22 84.44
CA GLN A 267 -23.92 18.92 85.77
C GLN A 267 -23.74 20.17 86.63
N GLU A 268 -23.27 21.28 86.05
CA GLU A 268 -23.19 22.57 86.74
C GLU A 268 -24.58 23.12 87.11
N MET A 269 -25.55 23.01 86.21
CA MET A 269 -26.95 23.35 86.47
C MET A 269 -27.49 22.56 87.67
N GLN A 270 -27.30 21.24 87.71
CA GLN A 270 -27.72 20.40 88.82
C GLN A 270 -27.04 20.80 90.15
N ARG A 271 -25.75 21.15 90.11
CA ARG A 271 -25.03 21.64 91.31
C ARG A 271 -25.60 22.96 91.81
N LEU A 272 -25.83 23.93 90.92
CA LEU A 272 -26.40 25.23 91.25
C LEU A 272 -27.81 25.10 91.84
N GLN A 273 -28.62 24.19 91.31
CA GLN A 273 -29.97 23.89 91.80
C GLN A 273 -29.95 23.30 93.23
N VAL A 274 -28.97 22.45 93.55
CA VAL A 274 -28.81 21.86 94.91
C VAL A 274 -28.28 22.89 95.92
N THR A 275 -27.45 23.85 95.50
CA THR A 275 -26.91 24.90 96.40
C THR A 275 -27.86 26.08 96.67
N ALA A 276 -29.05 26.12 96.05
CA ALA A 276 -30.00 27.21 96.14
C ALA A 276 -30.75 27.24 97.49
N LEU A 277 -30.15 27.81 98.54
CA LEU A 277 -30.83 28.20 99.77
C LEU A 277 -30.20 29.48 100.34
N ARG A 278 -30.99 30.57 100.43
CA ARG A 278 -31.25 31.32 101.69
C ARG A 278 -32.07 32.62 101.56
N THR A 279 -32.33 33.19 100.37
CA THR A 279 -33.24 34.37 100.23
C THR A 279 -34.10 34.34 98.93
N GLU A 280 -35.24 35.05 98.92
CA GLU A 280 -36.22 35.05 97.81
C GLU A 280 -35.74 35.80 96.56
N GLU A 281 -34.89 36.82 96.71
CA GLU A 281 -34.28 37.56 95.59
C GLU A 281 -33.14 36.78 94.92
N GLU A 282 -32.29 36.10 95.69
CA GLU A 282 -31.22 35.24 95.16
C GLU A 282 -31.79 34.03 94.40
N LYS A 283 -32.92 33.50 94.85
CA LYS A 283 -33.64 32.42 94.18
C LYS A 283 -34.09 32.81 92.77
N ARG A 284 -34.65 34.01 92.58
CA ARG A 284 -35.08 34.51 91.26
C ARG A 284 -33.93 34.73 90.29
N LEU A 285 -32.83 35.34 90.76
CA LEU A 285 -31.63 35.55 89.93
C LEU A 285 -30.99 34.22 89.53
N MET A 286 -31.02 33.23 90.42
CA MET A 286 -30.50 31.89 90.17
C MET A 286 -31.41 31.09 89.21
N GLU A 287 -32.73 31.17 89.36
CA GLU A 287 -33.69 30.60 88.40
C GLU A 287 -33.46 31.15 86.98
N GLN A 288 -33.20 32.45 86.85
CA GLN A 288 -32.86 33.04 85.56
C GLN A 288 -31.53 32.49 84.99
N LYS A 289 -30.49 32.37 85.80
CA LYS A 289 -29.19 31.80 85.38
C LYS A 289 -29.27 30.31 85.03
N VAL A 290 -30.11 29.55 85.74
CA VAL A 290 -30.40 28.14 85.43
C VAL A 290 -31.11 28.04 84.09
N LEU A 291 -32.11 28.88 83.84
CA LEU A 291 -32.82 28.93 82.57
C LEU A 291 -31.91 29.33 81.40
N GLU A 292 -31.01 30.31 81.61
CA GLU A 292 -30.01 30.72 80.62
C GLU A 292 -29.00 29.60 80.30
N ALA A 293 -28.55 28.86 81.33
CA ALA A 293 -27.66 27.70 81.17
C ALA A 293 -28.37 26.51 80.51
N GLU A 294 -29.65 26.26 80.83
CA GLU A 294 -30.50 25.24 80.22
C GLU A 294 -30.70 25.50 78.72
N VAL A 295 -31.01 26.75 78.35
CA VAL A 295 -31.11 27.17 76.95
C VAL A 295 -29.77 27.02 76.21
N LEU A 296 -28.64 27.27 76.87
CA LEU A 296 -27.31 27.07 76.28
C LEU A 296 -26.98 25.58 76.08
N ALA A 297 -27.25 24.74 77.09
CA ALA A 297 -27.04 23.30 77.01
C ALA A 297 -27.89 22.65 75.91
N LEU A 298 -29.16 23.04 75.79
CA LEU A 298 -30.05 22.60 74.71
C LEU A 298 -29.52 22.99 73.33
N LYS A 299 -29.03 24.22 73.15
CA LYS A 299 -28.42 24.65 71.88
C LYS A 299 -27.17 23.83 71.53
N MET A 300 -26.32 23.54 72.53
CA MET A 300 -25.12 22.73 72.33
C MET A 300 -25.45 21.27 72.02
N ALA A 301 -26.50 20.72 72.63
CA ALA A 301 -27.00 19.38 72.33
C ALA A 301 -27.60 19.29 70.92
N GLU A 302 -28.40 20.27 70.50
CA GLU A 302 -28.93 20.35 69.13
C GLU A 302 -27.81 20.49 68.09
N GLU A 303 -26.78 21.31 68.37
CA GLU A 303 -25.62 21.45 67.48
C GLU A 303 -24.80 20.15 67.44
N SER A 304 -24.61 19.47 68.57
CA SER A 304 -23.98 18.14 68.64
C SER A 304 -24.73 17.11 67.80
N GLU A 305 -26.06 17.07 67.87
CA GLU A 305 -26.88 16.14 67.09
C GLU A 305 -26.80 16.44 65.58
N ARG A 306 -26.76 17.72 65.20
CA ARG A 306 -26.51 18.13 63.82
C ARG A 306 -25.13 17.71 63.32
N ARG A 307 -24.08 17.88 64.12
CA ARG A 307 -22.72 17.44 63.75
C ARG A 307 -22.60 15.92 63.72
N ALA A 308 -23.33 15.21 64.58
CA ALA A 308 -23.39 13.75 64.55
C ALA A 308 -24.09 13.23 63.28
N THR A 309 -25.18 13.86 62.84
CA THR A 309 -25.86 13.50 61.58
C THR A 309 -25.03 13.86 60.35
N GLU A 310 -24.30 14.99 60.37
CA GLU A 310 -23.31 15.35 59.34
C GLU A 310 -22.18 14.31 59.26
N ALA A 311 -21.63 13.88 60.40
CA ALA A 311 -20.59 12.85 60.45
C ALA A 311 -21.09 11.50 59.88
N GLU A 312 -22.33 11.12 60.17
CA GLU A 312 -22.92 9.88 59.65
C GLU A 312 -23.13 9.95 58.12
N GLN A 313 -23.59 11.11 57.61
CA GLN A 313 -23.71 11.33 56.17
C GLN A 313 -22.34 11.27 55.48
N LEU A 314 -21.31 11.89 56.05
CA LEU A 314 -19.94 11.84 55.52
C LEU A 314 -19.35 10.42 55.54
N LYS A 315 -19.70 9.59 56.53
CA LYS A 315 -19.32 8.16 56.58
C LYS A 315 -20.01 7.36 55.47
N GLN A 316 -21.27 7.64 55.18
CA GLN A 316 -21.98 7.01 54.07
C GLN A 316 -21.36 7.40 52.72
N ASP A 317 -21.08 8.68 52.52
CA ASP A 317 -20.44 9.18 51.30
C ASP A 317 -19.03 8.58 51.12
N LEU A 318 -18.27 8.40 52.22
CA LEU A 318 -16.98 7.72 52.22
C LEU A 318 -17.10 6.24 51.81
N GLN A 319 -18.13 5.55 52.26
CA GLN A 319 -18.36 4.15 51.90
C GLN A 319 -18.67 4.01 50.40
N ASP A 320 -19.51 4.89 49.85
CA ASP A 320 -19.83 4.94 48.43
C ASP A 320 -18.58 5.26 47.58
N ALA A 321 -17.72 6.17 48.05
CA ALA A 321 -16.44 6.49 47.41
C ALA A 321 -15.48 5.28 47.39
N ARG A 322 -15.35 4.55 48.50
CA ARG A 322 -14.53 3.32 48.57
C ARG A 322 -15.05 2.19 47.67
N GLU A 323 -16.37 2.07 47.53
CA GLU A 323 -16.96 1.12 46.59
C GLU A 323 -16.70 1.51 45.13
N ALA A 324 -16.76 2.81 44.81
CA ALA A 324 -16.39 3.32 43.49
C ALA A 324 -14.90 3.07 43.17
N GLU A 325 -14.02 3.28 44.15
CA GLU A 325 -12.58 2.99 44.07
C GLU A 325 -12.32 1.51 43.79
N LYS A 326 -12.99 0.60 44.51
CA LYS A 326 -12.91 -0.85 44.29
C LYS A 326 -13.36 -1.25 42.88
N ARG A 327 -14.42 -0.63 42.35
CA ARG A 327 -14.88 -0.83 40.96
C ARG A 327 -13.85 -0.32 39.95
N ALA A 328 -13.20 0.80 40.21
CA ALA A 328 -12.13 1.33 39.34
C ALA A 328 -10.90 0.41 39.33
N LYS A 329 -10.47 -0.08 40.50
CA LYS A 329 -9.40 -1.09 40.63
C LYS A 329 -9.74 -2.38 39.85
N GLN A 330 -10.99 -2.85 39.92
CA GLN A 330 -11.43 -4.02 39.15
C GLN A 330 -11.37 -3.80 37.64
N LYS A 331 -11.76 -2.62 37.14
CA LYS A 331 -11.63 -2.27 35.71
C LYS A 331 -10.17 -2.28 35.23
N LEU A 332 -9.23 -1.79 36.04
CA LEU A 332 -7.80 -1.85 35.72
C LEU A 332 -7.29 -3.30 35.60
N ILE A 333 -7.75 -4.20 36.47
CA ILE A 333 -7.45 -5.64 36.41
C ILE A 333 -8.05 -6.29 35.15
N GLU A 334 -9.25 -5.87 34.73
CA GLU A 334 -9.86 -6.34 33.48
C GLU A 334 -9.08 -5.88 32.25
N ILE A 335 -8.59 -4.63 32.23
CA ILE A 335 -7.73 -4.12 31.15
C ILE A 335 -6.42 -4.93 31.09
N ALA A 336 -5.80 -5.21 32.24
CA ALA A 336 -4.59 -6.02 32.32
C ALA A 336 -4.81 -7.48 31.85
N SER A 337 -5.94 -8.09 32.23
CA SER A 337 -6.26 -9.49 31.88
C SER A 337 -6.65 -9.65 30.40
N LYS A 338 -7.30 -8.66 29.78
CA LYS A 338 -7.55 -8.64 28.33
C LYS A 338 -6.26 -8.72 27.51
N SER A 339 -5.14 -8.19 28.01
CA SER A 339 -3.83 -8.33 27.33
C SER A 339 -3.32 -9.77 27.27
N SER A 340 -3.71 -10.62 28.24
CA SER A 340 -3.27 -12.02 28.35
C SER A 340 -4.09 -13.01 27.49
N HIS A 341 -5.23 -12.57 26.97
CA HIS A 341 -6.11 -13.35 26.08
C HIS A 341 -6.22 -12.72 24.70
N THR A 342 -5.08 -12.43 24.07
CA THR A 342 -5.04 -12.37 22.61
C THR A 342 -4.46 -13.70 22.15
N PRO A 343 -5.26 -14.66 21.65
CA PRO A 343 -4.69 -15.81 20.99
C PRO A 343 -3.96 -15.25 19.77
N LEU A 344 -2.62 -15.24 19.84
CA LEU A 344 -1.79 -15.29 18.65
C LEU A 344 -2.34 -16.44 17.83
N LYS A 345 -3.13 -16.14 16.79
CA LYS A 345 -3.36 -17.09 15.72
C LYS A 345 -1.97 -17.34 15.14
N SER A 346 -1.30 -18.35 15.69
CA SER A 346 -0.13 -18.96 15.09
C SER A 346 -0.60 -19.46 13.74
N SER A 347 -0.39 -18.66 12.70
CA SER A 347 -0.35 -19.16 11.34
C SER A 347 0.87 -20.07 11.31
N THR A 348 0.67 -21.33 11.70
CA THR A 348 1.55 -22.43 11.32
C THR A 348 1.51 -22.46 9.80
N ALA A 349 2.43 -21.75 9.17
CA ALA A 349 2.77 -21.93 7.79
C ALA A 349 3.44 -23.31 7.69
N THR A 350 2.61 -24.34 7.53
CA THR A 350 3.07 -25.66 7.12
C THR A 350 3.74 -25.48 5.76
N MET A 351 5.07 -25.55 5.74
CA MET A 351 5.84 -25.63 4.50
C MET A 351 5.46 -26.95 3.82
N PRO A 352 5.00 -26.96 2.56
CA PRO A 352 4.89 -28.20 1.81
C PRO A 352 6.30 -28.65 1.46
N THR A 353 6.75 -29.73 2.09
CA THR A 353 7.90 -30.52 1.64
C THR A 353 7.47 -31.35 0.44
N ASP A 354 7.50 -30.76 -0.76
CA ASP A 354 7.55 -31.50 -2.01
C ASP A 354 9.00 -31.49 -2.51
N ILE A 355 9.75 -32.51 -2.08
CA ILE A 355 10.99 -32.93 -2.73
C ILE A 355 10.63 -34.15 -3.57
N PRO A 356 10.68 -34.10 -4.91
CA PRO A 356 10.72 -35.31 -5.71
C PRO A 356 12.08 -35.98 -5.48
N ARG A 357 12.07 -37.18 -4.89
CA ARG A 357 13.23 -38.05 -4.94
C ARG A 357 13.46 -38.47 -6.40
N LEU A 358 14.73 -38.34 -6.82
CA LEU A 358 15.29 -38.82 -8.08
C LEU A 358 14.96 -40.29 -8.36
#